data_AF-A0A2R6T8Y6-F1
#
_entry.id   AF-A0A2R6T8Y6-F1
#
_cell.length_a   1.000
_cell.length_b   1.000
_cell.length_c   1.000
_cell.angle_alpha   90.00
_cell.angle_beta   90.00
_cell.angle_gamma   90.00
#
_symmetry.space_group_name_H-M   'P 1'
#
loop_
_entity.id
_entity.type
_entity.pdbx_description
1 polymer ?
#
loop_
_entity_poly.entity_id
_entity_poly.type
_entity_poly.pdbx_seq_one_letter_code
_entity_poly.pdbx_strand_id
1 'polypeptide(L)'
;MGKKGGVSVSDNFEEKKQRIKDLLSKSEEEGIENVKEELKELLDSFSPLDLPEIEQELVDEGKTPEEISKLCDIHVELFKEGLENKVDLDELEKGHPLHTLIKENNEITNDSEQLNLLLKSLKSVEDEDERKEVAKKFQQRVQKLLEIDRTHYEKLEMLAFPHIERRGISSVPRFYGRNITKTRRT
;
A
#
# COMPACT_ATOMS: atom_id res chain seq x y z
N MET A 1 36.35 35.69 22.02
CA MET A 1 36.58 34.62 21.03
C MET A 1 35.88 33.35 21.50
N GLY A 2 35.15 32.67 20.63
CA GLY A 2 34.57 31.34 20.92
C GLY A 2 33.11 31.17 20.50
N LYS A 3 32.77 31.41 19.22
CA LYS A 3 31.56 30.83 18.61
C LYS A 3 31.81 29.33 18.38
N LYS A 4 30.92 28.47 18.88
CA LYS A 4 30.61 27.14 18.35
C LYS A 4 29.11 26.96 18.59
N GLY A 5 28.24 27.11 17.60
CA GLY A 5 28.24 26.31 16.37
C GLY A 5 27.20 25.23 16.58
N GLY A 6 25.93 25.63 16.63
CA GLY A 6 24.81 24.70 16.66
C GLY A 6 24.75 23.99 15.33
N VAL A 7 24.87 22.67 15.36
CA VAL A 7 24.70 21.82 14.18
C VAL A 7 23.23 21.87 13.80
N SER A 8 22.96 22.46 12.64
CA SER A 8 21.67 22.61 11.99
C SER A 8 21.08 21.25 11.64
N VAL A 9 19.94 20.93 12.23
CA VAL A 9 19.14 19.73 11.89
C VAL A 9 18.59 19.78 10.44
N SER A 10 18.68 20.93 9.76
CA SER A 10 18.21 21.15 8.39
C SER A 10 19.06 20.49 7.29
N ASP A 11 20.34 20.23 7.54
CA ASP A 11 21.26 19.87 6.44
C ASP A 11 21.11 18.41 5.99
N ASN A 12 20.49 17.55 6.81
CA ASN A 12 20.34 16.12 6.52
C ASN A 12 19.06 15.80 5.72
N PHE A 13 18.02 16.62 5.80
CA PHE A 13 16.75 16.34 5.14
C PHE A 13 16.79 16.63 3.63
N GLU A 14 17.29 17.81 3.27
CA GLU A 14 17.44 18.22 1.87
C GLU A 14 18.42 17.33 1.10
N GLU A 15 19.51 16.88 1.74
CA GLU A 15 20.47 15.95 1.12
C GLU A 15 19.85 14.56 0.87
N LYS A 16 19.11 14.03 1.86
CA LYS A 16 18.39 12.76 1.68
C LYS A 16 17.28 12.88 0.63
N LYS A 17 16.61 14.03 0.57
CA LYS A 17 15.57 14.33 -0.41
C LYS A 17 16.15 14.35 -1.83
N GLN A 18 17.30 15.02 -2.02
CA GLN A 18 17.99 15.02 -3.31
C GLN A 18 18.42 13.61 -3.72
N ARG A 19 18.92 12.79 -2.78
CA ARG A 19 19.24 11.40 -3.06
C ARG A 19 18.03 10.56 -3.50
N ILE A 20 16.84 10.77 -2.93
CA ILE A 20 15.62 10.10 -3.42
C ILE A 20 15.35 10.49 -4.87
N LYS A 21 15.51 11.78 -5.22
CA LYS A 21 15.30 12.27 -6.59
C LYS A 21 16.32 11.69 -7.59
N ASP A 22 17.57 11.57 -7.16
CA ASP A 22 18.63 11.00 -7.99
C ASP A 22 18.40 9.50 -8.22
N LEU A 23 18.05 8.76 -7.16
CA LEU A 23 17.68 7.34 -7.25
C LEU A 23 16.43 7.11 -8.09
N LEU A 24 15.48 8.04 -8.04
CA LEU A 24 14.28 8.03 -8.88
C LEU A 24 14.61 8.12 -10.36
N SER A 25 15.43 9.11 -10.72
CA SER A 25 15.87 9.30 -12.10
C SER A 25 16.66 8.09 -12.59
N LYS A 26 17.53 7.53 -11.74
CA LYS A 26 18.26 6.28 -12.02
C LYS A 26 17.33 5.08 -12.20
N SER A 27 16.25 5.00 -11.41
CA SER A 27 15.24 3.93 -11.53
C SER A 27 14.46 3.96 -12.85
N GLU A 28 14.27 5.16 -13.42
CA GLU A 28 13.61 5.35 -14.72
C GLU A 28 14.50 4.87 -15.88
N GLU A 29 15.82 5.02 -15.75
CA GLU A 29 16.80 4.62 -16.78
C GLU A 29 17.21 3.14 -16.67
N GLU A 30 17.51 2.66 -15.45
CA GLU A 30 18.13 1.36 -15.22
C GLU A 30 17.14 0.31 -14.70
N GLY A 31 15.92 0.71 -14.31
CA GLY A 31 14.92 -0.18 -13.72
C GLY A 31 15.04 -0.27 -12.20
N ILE A 32 13.89 -0.46 -11.55
CA ILE A 32 13.72 -0.25 -10.12
C ILE A 32 14.43 -1.29 -9.23
N GLU A 33 14.65 -2.50 -9.75
CA GLU A 33 15.42 -3.57 -9.10
C GLU A 33 16.87 -3.14 -8.83
N ASN A 34 17.48 -2.39 -9.75
CA ASN A 34 18.90 -1.99 -9.66
C ASN A 34 19.16 -0.91 -8.61
N VAL A 35 18.13 -0.20 -8.18
CA VAL A 35 18.22 0.84 -7.13
C VAL A 35 17.53 0.42 -5.84
N LYS A 36 16.94 -0.78 -5.78
CA LYS A 36 16.08 -1.21 -4.66
C LYS A 36 16.82 -1.19 -3.33
N GLU A 37 18.06 -1.67 -3.27
CA GLU A 37 18.87 -1.67 -2.04
C GLU A 37 19.25 -0.25 -1.61
N GLU A 38 19.70 0.60 -2.54
CA GLU A 38 20.04 2.00 -2.24
C GLU A 38 18.81 2.80 -1.78
N LEU A 39 17.65 2.57 -2.41
CA LEU A 39 16.38 3.17 -2.03
C LEU A 39 15.95 2.70 -0.63
N LYS A 40 16.20 1.42 -0.31
CA LYS A 40 15.89 0.81 0.98
C LYS A 40 16.66 1.45 2.13
N GLU A 41 17.99 1.54 2.01
CA GLU A 41 18.81 2.19 3.04
C GLU A 41 18.40 3.65 3.27
N LEU A 42 18.03 4.33 2.18
CA LEU A 42 17.63 5.72 2.24
C LEU A 42 16.25 5.88 2.90
N LEU A 43 15.26 5.06 2.52
CA LEU A 43 13.90 5.06 3.06
C LEU A 43 13.86 4.67 4.54
N ASP A 44 14.70 3.73 4.99
CA ASP A 44 14.85 3.40 6.42
C ASP A 44 15.28 4.60 7.27
N SER A 45 15.91 5.59 6.64
CA SER A 45 16.37 6.80 7.31
C SER A 45 15.30 7.91 7.42
N PHE A 46 14.12 7.71 6.82
CA PHE A 46 13.01 8.66 6.83
C PHE A 46 11.96 8.31 7.88
N SER A 47 11.35 9.34 8.45
CA SER A 47 10.14 9.20 9.26
C SER A 47 8.92 9.03 8.34
N PRO A 48 7.87 8.28 8.74
CA PRO A 48 6.59 8.29 8.04
C PRO A 48 5.98 9.69 7.86
N LEU A 49 6.43 10.68 8.65
CA LEU A 49 6.01 12.08 8.56
C LEU A 49 6.72 12.89 7.46
N ASP A 50 7.82 12.38 6.92
CA ASP A 50 8.67 13.07 5.95
C ASP A 50 8.17 12.86 4.49
N LEU A 51 7.50 11.75 4.25
CA LEU A 51 7.00 11.34 2.94
C LEU A 51 5.98 12.30 2.31
N PRO A 52 5.00 12.87 3.05
CA PRO A 52 4.06 13.83 2.47
C PRO A 52 4.74 15.06 1.86
N GLU A 53 5.82 15.56 2.48
CA GLU A 53 6.57 16.71 1.94
C GLU A 53 7.29 16.33 0.65
N ILE A 54 7.93 15.15 0.62
CA ILE A 54 8.60 14.64 -0.57
C ILE A 54 7.60 14.39 -1.71
N GLU A 55 6.46 13.78 -1.41
CA GLU A 55 5.39 13.55 -2.40
C GLU A 55 4.87 14.87 -2.98
N GLN A 56 4.62 15.87 -2.13
CA GLN A 56 4.10 17.17 -2.58
C GLN A 56 5.08 17.89 -3.50
N GLU A 57 6.37 17.86 -3.19
CA GLU A 57 7.37 18.45 -4.07
C GLU A 57 7.55 17.70 -5.38
N LEU A 58 7.51 16.37 -5.36
CA LEU A 58 7.57 15.58 -6.60
C LEU A 58 6.39 15.94 -7.53
N VAL A 59 5.20 16.19 -6.95
CA VAL A 59 4.06 16.72 -7.72
C VAL A 59 4.35 18.13 -8.25
N ASP A 60 4.89 19.03 -7.43
CA ASP A 60 5.22 20.40 -7.83
C ASP A 60 6.30 20.46 -8.94
N GLU A 61 7.20 19.48 -8.97
CA GLU A 61 8.22 19.28 -10.01
C GLU A 61 7.67 18.60 -11.29
N GLY A 62 6.39 18.25 -11.29
CA GLY A 62 5.70 17.71 -12.46
C GLY A 62 5.80 16.20 -12.62
N LYS A 63 6.24 15.46 -11.59
CA LYS A 63 6.18 13.99 -11.60
C LYS A 63 4.72 13.54 -11.57
N THR A 64 4.45 12.47 -12.31
CA THR A 64 3.09 11.94 -12.45
C THR A 64 2.64 11.22 -11.18
N PRO A 65 1.33 11.18 -10.90
CA PRO A 65 0.78 10.39 -9.79
C PRO A 65 1.15 8.90 -9.87
N GLU A 66 1.39 8.35 -11.07
CA GLU A 66 1.86 6.98 -11.26
C GLU A 66 3.31 6.77 -10.81
N GLU A 67 4.23 7.68 -11.14
CA GLU A 67 5.64 7.59 -10.74
C GLU A 67 5.80 7.67 -9.22
N ILE A 68 5.06 8.58 -8.59
CA ILE A 68 5.01 8.71 -7.13
C ILE A 68 4.41 7.45 -6.49
N SER A 69 3.40 6.84 -7.12
CA SER A 69 2.79 5.60 -6.61
C SER A 69 3.78 4.44 -6.53
N LYS A 70 4.70 4.32 -7.50
CA LYS A 70 5.72 3.25 -7.50
C LYS A 70 6.69 3.37 -6.32
N LEU A 71 7.01 4.59 -5.90
CA LEU A 71 7.80 4.83 -4.69
C LEU A 71 7.07 4.41 -3.43
N CYS A 72 5.78 4.79 -3.34
CA CYS A 72 4.94 4.40 -2.23
C CYS A 72 4.87 2.86 -2.13
N ASP A 73 4.75 2.16 -3.26
CA ASP A 73 4.71 0.69 -3.30
C ASP A 73 5.99 0.08 -2.72
N ILE A 74 7.18 0.54 -3.14
CA ILE A 74 8.46 0.05 -2.60
C ILE A 74 8.59 0.39 -1.12
N HIS A 75 8.27 1.62 -0.73
CA HIS A 75 8.34 1.99 0.68
C HIS A 75 7.40 1.14 1.55
N VAL A 76 6.19 0.83 1.07
CA VAL A 76 5.25 -0.07 1.77
C VAL A 76 5.81 -1.48 1.86
N GLU A 77 6.42 -2.00 0.80
CA GLU A 77 7.09 -3.31 0.79
C GLU A 77 8.21 -3.37 1.83
N LEU A 78 9.06 -2.36 1.87
CA LEU A 78 10.16 -2.23 2.84
C LEU A 78 9.66 -2.07 4.27
N PHE A 79 8.62 -1.24 4.45
CA PHE A 79 8.00 -1.05 5.75
C PHE A 79 7.38 -2.34 6.27
N LYS A 80 6.78 -3.14 5.38
CA LYS A 80 6.25 -4.47 5.71
C LYS A 80 7.36 -5.41 6.19
N GLU A 81 8.48 -5.50 5.47
CA GLU A 81 9.65 -6.29 5.90
C GLU A 81 10.19 -5.83 7.28
N GLY A 82 10.19 -4.53 7.52
CA GLY A 82 10.60 -3.94 8.79
C GLY A 82 9.62 -4.20 9.94
N LEU A 83 8.34 -4.37 9.64
CA LEU A 83 7.27 -4.67 10.61
C LEU A 83 7.16 -6.16 10.95
N GLU A 84 7.47 -7.05 10.00
CA GLU A 84 7.41 -8.51 10.18
C GLU A 84 8.23 -9.00 11.38
N ASN A 85 9.23 -8.24 11.82
CA ASN A 85 10.06 -8.54 12.98
C ASN A 85 9.74 -7.72 14.24
N LYS A 86 8.80 -6.77 14.18
CA LYS A 86 8.53 -5.78 15.24
C LYS A 86 7.12 -5.81 15.80
N VAL A 87 6.15 -6.27 15.03
CA VAL A 87 4.74 -6.34 15.45
C VAL A 87 4.26 -7.76 15.22
N ASP A 88 3.97 -8.46 16.31
CA ASP A 88 3.28 -9.74 16.22
C ASP A 88 1.79 -9.48 16.00
N LEU A 89 1.36 -9.64 14.75
CA LEU A 89 -0.04 -9.46 14.36
C LEU A 89 -0.94 -10.58 14.91
N ASP A 90 -0.36 -11.72 15.32
CA ASP A 90 -1.08 -12.84 15.92
C ASP A 90 -1.37 -12.61 17.42
N GLU A 91 -0.67 -11.68 18.07
CA GLU A 91 -0.95 -11.25 19.45
C GLU A 91 -2.15 -10.29 19.56
N LEU A 92 -2.70 -9.82 18.44
CA LEU A 92 -3.85 -8.91 18.47
C LEU A 92 -5.10 -9.61 19.00
N GLU A 93 -5.60 -9.16 20.15
CA GLU A 93 -6.78 -9.75 20.78
C GLU A 93 -8.05 -9.62 19.91
N LYS A 94 -8.91 -10.65 20.02
CA LYS A 94 -10.22 -10.67 19.36
C LYS A 94 -11.09 -9.54 19.91
N GLY A 95 -11.41 -8.58 19.05
CA GLY A 95 -12.15 -7.36 19.38
C GLY A 95 -11.38 -6.09 19.04
N HIS A 96 -10.06 -6.19 18.87
CA HIS A 96 -9.27 -5.08 18.36
C HIS A 96 -9.68 -4.75 16.90
N PRO A 97 -9.89 -3.46 16.54
CA PRO A 97 -10.29 -3.08 15.18
C PRO A 97 -9.30 -3.57 14.12
N LEU A 98 -7.99 -3.49 14.40
CA LEU A 98 -6.95 -3.94 13.48
C LEU A 98 -6.98 -5.45 13.24
N HIS A 99 -7.24 -6.26 14.27
CA HIS A 99 -7.41 -7.71 14.12
C HIS A 99 -8.54 -8.03 13.13
N THR A 100 -9.66 -7.32 13.26
CA THR A 100 -10.81 -7.49 12.36
C THR A 100 -10.46 -7.14 10.92
N LEU A 101 -9.80 -5.99 10.69
CA LEU A 101 -9.38 -5.55 9.35
C LEU A 101 -8.39 -6.51 8.70
N ILE A 102 -7.42 -7.03 9.46
CA ILE A 102 -6.45 -8.02 8.97
C ILE A 102 -7.16 -9.31 8.58
N LYS A 103 -8.07 -9.80 9.43
CA LYS A 103 -8.84 -11.00 9.13
C LYS A 103 -9.71 -10.83 7.88
N GLU A 104 -10.34 -9.67 7.72
CA GLU A 104 -11.09 -9.34 6.50
C GLU A 104 -10.19 -9.38 5.26
N ASN A 105 -8.99 -8.78 5.32
CA ASN A 105 -8.03 -8.85 4.21
C ASN A 105 -7.65 -10.28 3.83
N ASN A 106 -7.42 -11.15 4.82
CA ASN A 106 -7.10 -12.56 4.56
C ASN A 106 -8.25 -13.30 3.86
N GLU A 107 -9.50 -13.03 4.27
CA GLU A 107 -10.68 -13.60 3.60
C GLU A 107 -10.86 -13.08 2.17
N ILE A 108 -10.57 -11.80 1.93
CA ILE A 108 -10.62 -11.19 0.59
C ILE A 108 -9.59 -11.86 -0.34
N THR A 109 -8.37 -12.08 0.14
CA THR A 109 -7.32 -12.80 -0.60
C THR A 109 -7.77 -14.22 -0.93
N ASN A 110 -8.28 -14.96 0.06
CA ASN A 110 -8.77 -16.32 -0.14
C ASN A 110 -9.92 -16.36 -1.16
N ASP A 111 -10.91 -15.47 -1.06
CA ASP A 111 -12.00 -15.39 -2.04
C ASP A 111 -11.49 -15.11 -3.46
N SER A 112 -10.46 -14.27 -3.60
CA SER A 112 -9.82 -13.94 -4.88
C SER A 112 -9.08 -15.15 -5.48
N GLU A 113 -8.36 -15.92 -4.66
CA GLU A 113 -7.71 -17.16 -5.07
C GLU A 113 -8.72 -18.23 -5.50
N GLN A 114 -9.80 -18.38 -4.73
CA GLN A 114 -10.89 -19.31 -5.05
C GLN A 114 -11.59 -18.95 -6.36
N LEU A 115 -11.79 -17.66 -6.64
CA LEU A 115 -12.34 -17.22 -7.93
C LEU A 115 -11.42 -17.60 -9.10
N ASN A 116 -10.11 -17.46 -8.94
CA ASN A 116 -9.15 -17.89 -9.96
C ASN A 116 -9.22 -19.41 -10.21
N LEU A 117 -9.40 -20.21 -9.16
CA LEU A 117 -9.59 -21.66 -9.30
C LEU A 117 -10.91 -21.99 -10.00
N LEU A 118 -12.01 -21.38 -9.57
CA LEU A 118 -13.34 -21.57 -10.17
C LEU A 118 -13.35 -21.17 -11.65
N LEU A 119 -12.67 -20.08 -12.01
CA LEU A 119 -12.54 -19.63 -13.39
C LEU A 119 -11.78 -20.65 -14.26
N LYS A 120 -10.72 -21.26 -13.72
CA LYS A 120 -10.00 -22.35 -14.41
C LYS A 120 -10.91 -23.57 -14.58
N SER A 121 -11.65 -23.96 -13.55
CA SER A 121 -12.60 -25.07 -13.61
C SER A 121 -13.71 -24.83 -14.63
N LEU A 122 -14.26 -23.62 -14.74
CA LEU A 122 -15.27 -23.28 -15.74
C LEU A 122 -14.80 -23.50 -17.18
N LYS A 123 -13.50 -23.34 -17.44
CA LYS A 123 -12.92 -23.55 -18.78
C LYS A 123 -12.67 -25.03 -19.08
N SER A 124 -12.54 -25.88 -18.07
CA SER A 124 -12.18 -27.29 -18.23
C SER A 124 -13.34 -28.28 -18.06
N VAL A 125 -14.43 -27.87 -17.41
CA VAL A 125 -15.60 -28.74 -17.18
C VAL A 125 -16.40 -28.92 -18.47
N GLU A 126 -16.54 -30.17 -18.91
CA GLU A 126 -17.31 -30.55 -20.11
C GLU A 126 -18.79 -30.83 -19.80
N ASP A 127 -19.08 -31.34 -18.60
CA ASP A 127 -20.43 -31.63 -18.14
C ASP A 127 -21.23 -30.34 -17.87
N GLU A 128 -22.44 -30.25 -18.42
CA GLU A 128 -23.24 -29.03 -18.38
C GLU A 128 -23.81 -28.73 -16.99
N ASP A 129 -24.16 -29.76 -16.22
CA ASP A 129 -24.74 -29.61 -14.89
C ASP A 129 -23.65 -29.24 -13.87
N GLU A 130 -22.47 -29.87 -13.96
CA GLU A 130 -21.31 -29.48 -13.18
C GLU A 130 -20.87 -28.05 -13.51
N ARG A 131 -20.88 -27.66 -14.79
CA ARG A 131 -20.55 -26.28 -15.22
C ARG A 131 -21.51 -25.26 -14.59
N LYS A 132 -22.82 -25.56 -14.52
CA LYS A 132 -23.81 -24.69 -13.87
C LYS A 132 -23.52 -24.52 -12.38
N GLU A 133 -23.16 -25.59 -11.68
CA GLU A 133 -22.82 -25.52 -10.26
C GLU A 133 -21.54 -24.72 -9.99
N VAL A 134 -20.50 -24.90 -10.82
CA VAL A 134 -19.27 -24.09 -10.72
C VAL A 134 -19.59 -22.62 -11.03
N ALA A 135 -20.41 -22.33 -12.04
CA ALA A 135 -20.81 -20.96 -12.40
C ALA A 135 -21.59 -20.28 -11.27
N LYS A 136 -22.47 -21.01 -10.60
CA LYS A 136 -23.20 -20.52 -9.42
C LYS A 136 -22.26 -20.18 -8.27
N LYS A 137 -21.30 -21.05 -7.96
CA LYS A 137 -20.28 -20.78 -6.94
C LYS A 137 -19.43 -19.56 -7.30
N PHE A 138 -19.04 -19.43 -8.57
CA PHE A 138 -18.31 -18.28 -9.07
C PHE A 138 -19.11 -16.99 -8.87
N GLN A 139 -20.38 -16.96 -9.29
CA GLN A 139 -21.26 -15.81 -9.12
C GLN A 139 -21.44 -15.41 -7.65
N GLN A 140 -21.62 -16.38 -6.75
CA GLN A 140 -21.73 -16.12 -5.31
C GLN A 140 -20.46 -15.47 -4.74
N ARG A 141 -19.29 -15.92 -5.18
CA ARG A 141 -18.00 -15.35 -4.74
C ARG A 141 -17.78 -13.94 -5.29
N VAL A 142 -18.13 -13.70 -6.56
CA VAL A 142 -18.10 -12.35 -7.13
C VAL A 142 -19.02 -11.41 -6.36
N GLN A 143 -20.24 -11.84 -6.03
CA GLN A 143 -21.17 -11.03 -5.25
C GLN A 143 -20.60 -10.65 -3.88
N LYS A 144 -19.93 -11.59 -3.21
CA LYS A 144 -19.24 -11.32 -1.93
C LYS A 144 -18.10 -10.32 -2.09
N LEU A 145 -17.31 -10.41 -3.16
CA LEU A 145 -16.25 -9.42 -3.43
C LEU A 145 -16.82 -8.02 -3.70
N LEU A 146 -17.96 -7.91 -4.38
CA LEU A 146 -18.60 -6.61 -4.63
C LEU A 146 -19.07 -5.94 -3.33
N GLU A 147 -19.33 -6.70 -2.28
CA GLU A 147 -19.72 -6.17 -0.96
C GLU A 147 -18.54 -5.65 -0.15
N ILE A 148 -17.28 -5.95 -0.52
CA ILE A 148 -16.06 -5.48 0.17
C ILE A 148 -16.03 -3.97 0.25
N ASP A 149 -16.53 -3.28 -0.78
CA ASP A 149 -16.53 -1.83 -0.82
C ASP A 149 -17.22 -1.23 0.42
N ARG A 150 -18.44 -1.69 0.68
CA ARG A 150 -19.25 -1.24 1.82
C ARG A 150 -18.79 -1.85 3.14
N THR A 151 -18.34 -3.10 3.11
CA THR A 151 -18.09 -3.85 4.35
C THR A 151 -16.69 -3.69 4.89
N HIS A 152 -15.71 -3.31 4.06
CA HIS A 152 -14.30 -3.20 4.43
C HIS A 152 -13.72 -1.82 4.09
N TYR A 153 -13.83 -1.37 2.83
CA TYR A 153 -13.21 -0.10 2.42
C TYR A 153 -13.86 1.12 3.08
N GLU A 154 -15.19 1.14 3.25
CA GLU A 154 -15.86 2.21 4.01
C GLU A 154 -15.35 2.31 5.46
N LYS A 155 -14.99 1.19 6.13
CA LYS A 155 -14.40 1.25 7.48
C LYS A 155 -13.06 1.97 7.47
N LEU A 156 -12.23 1.73 6.45
CA LEU A 156 -10.95 2.42 6.30
C LEU A 156 -11.17 3.90 6.01
N GLU A 157 -11.99 4.22 5.01
CA GLU A 157 -12.23 5.60 4.57
C GLU A 157 -12.94 6.46 5.61
N MET A 158 -13.91 5.91 6.35
CA MET A 158 -14.73 6.67 7.30
C MET A 158 -14.20 6.64 8.73
N LEU A 159 -13.45 5.60 9.12
CA LEU A 159 -12.96 5.45 10.49
C LEU A 159 -11.44 5.59 10.55
N ALA A 160 -10.68 4.74 9.87
CA ALA A 160 -9.22 4.72 10.03
C ALA A 160 -8.55 5.99 9.47
N PHE A 161 -8.84 6.35 8.22
CA PHE A 161 -8.20 7.45 7.51
C PHE A 161 -8.36 8.80 8.23
N PRO A 162 -9.56 9.22 8.68
CA PRO A 162 -9.70 10.50 9.38
C PRO A 162 -8.92 10.56 10.70
N HIS A 163 -8.65 9.42 11.35
CA HIS A 163 -7.81 9.36 12.55
C HIS A 163 -6.31 9.48 12.24
N ILE A 164 -5.87 9.00 11.07
CA ILE A 164 -4.48 9.11 10.60
C ILE A 164 -4.22 10.55 10.10
N GLU A 165 -5.14 11.12 9.33
CA GLU A 165 -5.04 12.50 8.82
C GLU A 165 -4.98 13.54 9.94
N ARG A 166 -5.80 13.37 11.00
CA ARG A 166 -5.77 14.24 12.19
C ARG A 166 -4.42 14.26 12.92
N ARG A 167 -3.55 13.27 12.69
CA ARG A 167 -2.19 13.21 13.23
C ARG A 167 -1.14 13.79 12.27
N GLY A 168 -1.57 14.42 11.18
CA GLY A 168 -0.69 15.02 10.18
C GLY A 168 -0.25 14.08 9.05
N ILE A 169 -0.61 12.80 9.12
CA ILE A 169 -0.23 11.80 8.11
C ILE A 169 -1.35 11.73 7.09
N SER A 170 -1.27 12.51 6.01
CA SER A 170 -2.32 12.57 4.99
C SER A 170 -1.97 11.87 3.67
N SER A 171 -0.70 11.55 3.45
CA SER A 171 -0.22 10.78 2.28
C SER A 171 -0.81 9.37 2.25
N VAL A 172 -0.77 8.66 3.38
CA VAL A 172 -1.22 7.27 3.50
C VAL A 172 -2.71 7.11 3.11
N PRO A 173 -3.67 7.83 3.74
CA PRO A 173 -5.07 7.84 3.30
C PRO A 173 -5.29 8.18 1.82
N ARG A 174 -4.59 9.20 1.30
CA ARG A 174 -4.68 9.59 -0.12
C ARG A 174 -4.20 8.47 -1.05
N PHE A 175 -3.11 7.81 -0.70
CA PHE A 175 -2.55 6.70 -1.47
C PHE A 175 -3.52 5.52 -1.50
N TYR A 176 -3.92 5.00 -0.33
CA TYR A 176 -4.84 3.86 -0.26
C TYR A 176 -6.22 4.18 -0.84
N GLY A 177 -6.75 5.39 -0.63
CA GLY A 177 -8.02 5.83 -1.22
C GLY A 177 -8.01 5.85 -2.76
N ARG A 178 -6.88 6.23 -3.39
CA ARG A 178 -6.72 6.13 -4.85
C ARG A 178 -6.79 4.67 -5.32
N ASN A 179 -6.15 3.75 -4.61
CA ASN A 179 -6.16 2.33 -4.97
C ASN A 179 -7.55 1.70 -4.80
N ILE A 180 -8.26 2.02 -3.71
CA ILE A 180 -9.67 1.63 -3.52
C ILE A 180 -10.53 2.13 -4.68
N THR A 181 -10.35 3.39 -5.09
CA THR A 181 -11.09 3.98 -6.22
C THR A 181 -10.80 3.26 -7.54
N LYS A 182 -9.56 2.79 -7.77
CA LYS A 182 -9.23 1.97 -8.94
C LYS A 182 -9.95 0.62 -8.89
N THR A 183 -9.93 -0.06 -7.75
CA THR A 183 -10.61 -1.36 -7.56
C THR A 183 -12.12 -1.25 -7.77
N ARG A 184 -12.75 -0.14 -7.39
CA ARG A 184 -14.18 0.11 -7.66
C ARG A 184 -14.54 0.23 -9.14
N ARG A 185 -13.57 0.59 -10.00
CA ARG A 185 -13.79 0.85 -11.43
C ARG A 185 -13.54 -0.37 -12.31
N THR A 186 -12.74 -1.31 -11.84
CA THR A 186 -12.41 -2.59 -12.50
C THR A 186 -13.46 -3.64 -12.25
#